data_AF-W2TZ05-F1
#
_entry.id   AF-W2TZ05-F1
#
_cell.length_a   1.000
_cell.length_b   1.000
_cell.length_c   1.000
_cell.angle_alpha   90.00
_cell.angle_beta   90.00
_cell.angle_gamma   90.00
#
_symmetry.space_group_name_H-M   'P 1'
#
loop_
_entity.id
_entity.type
_entity.pdbx_description
1 polymer ?
#
loop_
_entity_poly.entity_id
_entity_poly.type
_entity_poly.pdbx_seq_one_letter_code
_entity_poly.pdbx_strand_id
1 'polypeptide(L)'
;QPTHGEGSFTSVASTTYSIAVRTSAIENAETAALVFVQSDLFLLVDQPLLARLKKIEIIHVPKETANESEISWHCHSIMVLDHDSFSLYRFPCGQWIGSANVSVVKSTNSITLDVEGEPYPIVPVNLW
;
A
#
# COMPACT_ATOMS: atom_id res chain seq x y z
N GLN A 1 35.43 -5.79 -39.89
CA GLN A 1 34.03 -6.23 -39.88
C GLN A 1 33.64 -6.46 -38.43
N PRO A 2 32.86 -5.60 -37.76
CA PRO A 2 32.49 -5.80 -36.37
C PRO A 2 31.21 -6.63 -36.28
N THR A 3 31.23 -7.63 -35.41
CA THR A 3 30.10 -8.49 -35.06
C THR A 3 29.15 -7.75 -34.12
N HIS A 4 27.93 -7.47 -34.59
CA HIS A 4 26.83 -7.02 -33.75
C HIS A 4 26.41 -8.17 -32.84
N GLY A 5 26.72 -8.06 -31.55
CA GLY A 5 26.04 -8.85 -30.52
C GLY A 5 24.64 -8.28 -30.34
N GLU A 6 23.64 -8.96 -30.88
CA GLU A 6 22.24 -8.72 -30.52
C GLU A 6 22.03 -9.19 -29.08
N GLY A 7 22.10 -8.24 -28.14
CA GLY A 7 21.63 -8.46 -26.79
C GLY A 7 20.13 -8.74 -26.85
N SER A 8 19.73 -9.99 -26.59
CA SER A 8 18.34 -10.36 -26.39
C SER A 8 17.80 -9.57 -25.20
N PHE A 9 17.03 -8.52 -25.49
CA PHE A 9 16.23 -7.85 -24.47
C PHE A 9 15.09 -8.78 -24.10
N THR A 10 15.22 -9.48 -22.98
CA THR A 10 14.06 -10.10 -22.33
C THR A 10 13.17 -8.98 -21.82
N SER A 11 12.07 -8.72 -22.52
CA SER A 11 10.98 -7.88 -22.00
C SER A 11 10.48 -8.53 -20.71
N VAL A 12 10.71 -7.88 -19.57
CA VAL A 12 10.09 -8.28 -18.30
C VAL A 12 8.64 -7.81 -18.38
N ALA A 13 7.69 -8.72 -18.22
CA ALA A 13 6.27 -8.36 -18.20
C ALA A 13 6.02 -7.31 -17.11
N SER A 14 5.29 -6.26 -17.44
CA SER A 14 4.89 -5.22 -16.52
C SER A 14 3.37 -5.13 -16.40
N THR A 15 2.90 -4.61 -15.27
CA THR A 15 1.49 -4.44 -14.93
C THR A 15 1.28 -3.10 -14.21
N THR A 16 0.02 -2.78 -13.96
CA THR A 16 -0.40 -1.68 -13.10
C THR A 16 -0.95 -2.25 -11.79
N TYR A 17 -0.63 -1.59 -10.67
CA TYR A 17 -1.26 -1.85 -9.39
C TYR A 17 -2.03 -0.60 -8.93
N SER A 18 -3.28 -0.77 -8.50
CA SER A 18 -3.99 0.25 -7.73
C SER A 18 -3.90 -0.08 -6.25
N ILE A 19 -3.38 0.86 -5.46
CA ILE A 19 -3.19 0.69 -4.02
C ILE A 19 -4.10 1.68 -3.30
N ALA A 20 -5.09 1.15 -2.58
CA ALA A 20 -5.95 1.93 -1.71
C ALA A 20 -5.44 1.82 -0.27
N VAL A 21 -5.06 2.95 0.31
CA VAL A 21 -4.61 3.08 1.70
C VAL A 21 -5.76 3.64 2.51
N ARG A 22 -6.27 2.87 3.48
CA ARG A 22 -7.38 3.31 4.33
C ARG A 22 -6.87 3.75 5.70
N THR A 23 -7.15 5.00 6.05
CA THR A 23 -6.94 5.53 7.40
C THR A 23 -8.13 5.18 8.28
N SER A 24 -7.88 4.89 9.56
CA SER A 24 -8.97 4.59 10.50
C SER A 24 -9.76 5.82 10.87
N ALA A 25 -11.06 5.63 11.09
CA ALA A 25 -11.95 6.69 11.55
C ALA A 25 -11.97 6.70 13.09
N ILE A 26 -10.80 6.97 13.69
CA ILE A 26 -10.61 7.11 15.14
C ILE A 26 -10.01 8.49 15.44
N GLU A 27 -10.25 9.02 16.64
CA GLU A 27 -9.68 10.31 17.04
C GLU A 27 -8.16 10.33 16.88
N ASN A 28 -7.62 11.45 16.39
CA ASN A 28 -6.19 11.67 16.13
C ASN A 28 -5.54 10.77 15.08
N ALA A 29 -6.30 9.96 14.32
CA ALA A 29 -5.76 9.24 13.14
C ALA A 29 -5.55 10.19 11.94
N GLU A 30 -4.98 11.37 12.18
CA GLU A 30 -4.80 12.48 11.24
C GLU A 30 -6.09 13.21 10.80
N THR A 31 -7.25 12.93 11.41
CA THR A 31 -8.51 13.65 11.10
C THR A 31 -8.75 14.81 12.06
N ALA A 32 -8.80 16.04 11.55
CA ALA A 32 -9.29 17.19 12.30
C ALA A 32 -10.80 17.02 12.62
N ALA A 33 -11.12 16.59 13.85
CA ALA A 33 -12.39 16.74 14.56
C ALA A 33 -13.73 16.27 13.91
N LEU A 34 -13.73 15.51 12.81
CA LEU A 34 -14.92 14.80 12.31
C LEU A 34 -14.50 13.41 11.79
N VAL A 35 -15.17 12.36 12.28
CA VAL A 35 -14.84 10.95 11.98
C VAL A 35 -15.21 10.62 10.53
N PHE A 36 -14.31 10.92 9.59
CA PHE A 36 -14.40 10.49 8.20
C PHE A 36 -13.38 9.38 7.94
N VAL A 37 -13.78 8.36 7.20
CA VAL A 37 -12.84 7.39 6.64
C VAL A 37 -12.11 8.08 5.49
N GLN A 38 -10.84 8.41 5.65
CA GLN A 38 -10.00 8.82 4.53
C GLN A 38 -9.45 7.59 3.81
N SER A 39 -9.46 7.63 2.48
CA SER A 39 -8.80 6.64 1.66
C SER A 39 -8.03 7.33 0.54
N ASP A 40 -6.74 7.07 0.48
CA ASP A 40 -5.88 7.56 -0.59
C ASP A 40 -5.69 6.45 -1.62
N LEU A 41 -5.77 6.81 -2.91
CA LEU A 41 -5.59 5.88 -4.02
C LEU A 41 -4.32 6.23 -4.78
N PHE A 42 -3.41 5.27 -4.85
CA PHE A 42 -2.17 5.36 -5.62
C PHE A 42 -2.24 4.42 -6.82
N LEU A 43 -1.71 4.88 -7.96
CA LEU A 43 -1.57 4.07 -9.16
C LEU A 43 -0.09 3.89 -9.44
N LEU A 44 0.38 2.64 -9.38
CA LEU A 44 1.74 2.29 -9.78
C LEU A 44 1.68 1.69 -11.18
N VAL A 45 2.11 2.46 -12.17
CA VAL A 45 2.11 2.08 -13.59
C VAL A 45 3.45 1.46 -13.96
N ASP A 46 3.44 0.55 -14.93
CA ASP A 46 4.64 -0.08 -15.50
C ASP A 46 5.56 -0.72 -14.45
N GLN A 47 4.93 -1.40 -13.49
CA GLN A 47 5.65 -2.13 -12.44
C GLN A 47 5.92 -3.56 -12.89
N PRO A 48 7.02 -4.19 -12.45
CA PRO A 48 7.24 -5.61 -12.72
C PRO A 48 6.04 -6.46 -12.30
N LEU A 49 5.65 -7.39 -13.17
CA LEU A 49 4.63 -8.37 -12.82
C LEU A 49 5.14 -9.23 -11.66
N LEU A 50 4.46 -9.14 -10.52
CA LEU A 50 4.74 -9.96 -9.36
C LEU A 50 3.86 -11.20 -9.43
N ALA A 51 4.37 -12.32 -8.88
CA ALA A 51 3.51 -13.45 -8.58
C ALA A 51 2.49 -13.05 -7.48
N ARG A 52 1.67 -14.00 -7.04
CA ARG A 52 0.70 -13.79 -5.95
C ARG A 52 1.29 -13.00 -4.78
N LEU A 53 0.73 -11.82 -4.52
CA LEU A 53 1.20 -10.94 -3.44
C LEU A 53 1.00 -11.62 -2.09
N LYS A 54 2.03 -11.56 -1.24
CA LYS A 54 2.05 -12.22 0.08
C LYS A 54 2.17 -11.25 1.23
N LYS A 55 2.96 -10.19 1.05
CA LYS A 55 3.24 -9.19 2.06
C LYS A 55 3.31 -7.81 1.43
N ILE A 56 3.06 -6.80 2.24
CA ILE A 56 3.36 -5.40 1.93
C ILE A 56 4.12 -4.79 3.09
N GLU A 57 5.10 -3.94 2.80
CA GLU A 57 5.75 -3.11 3.81
C GLU A 57 5.27 -1.67 3.65
N ILE A 58 4.93 -1.04 4.77
CA ILE A 58 4.49 0.34 4.85
C ILE A 58 5.49 1.07 5.73
N ILE A 59 6.03 2.18 5.23
CA ILE A 59 6.98 3.02 5.95
C ILE A 59 6.35 4.41 6.10
N HIS A 60 6.19 4.86 7.33
CA HIS A 60 5.78 6.23 7.64
C HIS A 60 7.03 7.09 7.87
N VAL A 61 7.18 8.13 7.06
CA VAL A 61 8.25 9.13 7.19
C VAL A 61 7.61 10.45 7.57
N PRO A 62 7.68 10.88 8.85
CA PRO A 62 7.12 12.15 9.26
C PRO A 62 7.87 13.31 8.62
N LYS A 63 7.17 14.41 8.34
CA LYS A 63 7.80 15.66 7.89
C LYS A 63 8.69 16.20 8.99
N GLU A 64 9.78 16.87 8.63
CA GLU A 64 10.67 17.53 9.60
C GLU A 64 9.93 18.57 10.47
N THR A 65 8.88 19.17 9.94
CA THR A 65 8.03 20.16 10.64
C THR A 65 6.81 19.55 11.32
N ALA A 66 6.69 18.22 11.37
CA ALA A 66 5.52 17.54 11.91
C ALA A 66 5.36 17.85 13.41
N ASN A 67 4.14 18.17 13.82
CA ASN A 67 3.79 18.32 15.24
C ASN A 67 3.49 16.95 15.88
N GLU A 68 3.27 16.91 17.20
CA GLU A 68 3.02 15.67 17.95
C GLU A 68 1.82 14.84 17.46
N SER A 69 0.86 15.45 16.76
CA SER A 69 -0.30 14.76 16.18
C SER A 69 -0.07 14.22 14.77
N GLU A 70 1.06 14.57 14.13
CA GLU A 70 1.42 14.21 12.76
C GLU A 70 2.61 13.22 12.69
N ILE A 71 3.22 12.89 13.84
CA ILE A 71 4.34 11.93 13.92
C ILE A 71 3.87 10.47 13.97
N SER A 72 2.56 10.23 13.96
CA SER A 72 1.96 8.90 14.02
C SER A 72 0.64 8.87 13.25
N TRP A 73 0.41 7.77 12.53
CA TRP A 73 -0.74 7.55 11.68
C TRP A 73 -1.38 6.19 11.98
N HIS A 74 -2.69 6.13 12.15
CA HIS A 74 -3.39 4.86 12.35
C HIS A 74 -3.90 4.27 11.02
N CYS A 75 -3.13 3.34 10.46
CA CYS A 75 -3.49 2.62 9.26
C CYS A 75 -4.56 1.55 9.55
N HIS A 76 -5.70 1.61 8.85
CA HIS A 76 -6.73 0.57 8.96
C HIS A 76 -6.35 -0.68 8.15
N SER A 77 -6.11 -0.51 6.85
CA SER A 77 -5.82 -1.59 5.92
C SER A 77 -5.32 -1.05 4.59
N ILE A 78 -4.58 -1.88 3.86
CA ILE A 78 -4.23 -1.64 2.46
C ILE A 78 -4.98 -2.61 1.56
N MET A 79 -5.46 -2.15 0.43
CA MET A 79 -5.99 -2.99 -0.63
C MET A 79 -5.17 -2.79 -1.90
N VAL A 80 -4.78 -3.88 -2.56
CA VAL A 80 -4.01 -3.83 -3.81
C VAL A 80 -4.80 -4.55 -4.89
N LEU A 81 -5.16 -3.85 -5.95
CA LEU A 81 -5.68 -4.45 -7.18
C LEU A 81 -4.53 -4.64 -8.16
N ASP A 82 -4.24 -5.88 -8.51
CA ASP A 82 -3.41 -6.24 -9.65
C ASP A 82 -4.28 -6.25 -10.92
N HIS A 83 -3.92 -5.41 -11.89
CA HIS A 83 -4.69 -5.26 -13.14
C HIS A 83 -4.37 -6.33 -14.18
N ASP A 84 -3.31 -7.12 -14.02
CA ASP A 84 -3.00 -8.25 -14.91
C ASP A 84 -3.85 -9.48 -14.53
N SER A 85 -3.80 -9.84 -13.24
CA SER A 85 -4.55 -11.00 -12.72
C SER A 85 -5.98 -10.67 -12.28
N PHE A 86 -6.39 -9.39 -12.33
CA PHE A 86 -7.64 -8.87 -11.80
C PHE A 86 -7.93 -9.35 -10.36
N SER A 87 -6.89 -9.42 -9.54
CA SER A 87 -6.98 -9.93 -8.17
C SER A 87 -6.88 -8.79 -7.16
N LEU A 88 -7.84 -8.74 -6.22
CA LEU A 88 -7.87 -7.77 -5.14
C LEU A 88 -7.36 -8.40 -3.84
N TYR A 89 -6.21 -7.93 -3.38
CA TYR A 89 -5.54 -8.37 -2.16
C TYR A 89 -5.87 -7.43 -1.02
N ARG A 90 -6.12 -7.97 0.18
CA ARG A 90 -6.33 -7.19 1.41
C ARG A 90 -5.21 -7.44 2.41
N PHE A 91 -4.66 -6.36 2.96
CA PHE A 91 -3.64 -6.37 4.00
C PHE A 91 -4.20 -5.61 5.23
N PRO A 92 -4.76 -6.32 6.24
CA PRO A 92 -5.23 -5.68 7.46
C PRO A 92 -4.05 -5.08 8.23
N CYS A 93 -4.21 -3.87 8.75
CA CYS A 93 -3.22 -3.22 9.62
C CYS A 93 -3.78 -3.04 11.03
N GLY A 94 -4.69 -2.08 11.20
CA GLY A 94 -5.37 -1.80 12.47
C GLY A 94 -4.43 -1.33 13.58
N GLN A 95 -3.33 -0.65 13.22
CA GLN A 95 -2.27 -0.24 14.15
C GLN A 95 -1.75 1.17 13.84
N TRP A 96 -1.19 1.82 14.86
CA TRP A 96 -0.44 3.06 14.73
C TRP A 96 0.96 2.79 14.15
N ILE A 97 1.36 3.58 13.15
CA ILE A 97 2.68 3.57 12.51
C ILE A 97 3.30 4.94 12.73
N GLY A 98 4.57 5.00 13.14
CA GLY A 98 5.29 6.25 13.42
C GLY A 98 6.06 6.21 14.73
N SER A 99 6.53 7.36 15.18
CA SER A 99 7.37 7.48 16.38
C SER A 99 6.54 8.03 17.54
N ALA A 100 6.20 7.17 18.50
CA ALA A 100 5.62 7.63 19.75
C ALA A 100 6.73 8.09 20.70
N ASN A 101 6.62 9.31 21.22
CA ASN A 101 7.26 9.63 22.48
C ASN A 101 6.63 8.75 23.57
N VAL A 102 7.33 7.66 23.89
CA VAL A 102 7.37 6.87 25.14
C VAL A 102 6.10 6.93 26.00
N SER A 103 5.20 5.95 25.86
CA SER A 103 4.64 5.20 27.03
C SER A 103 3.55 4.17 26.69
N VAL A 104 2.94 4.16 25.50
CA VAL A 104 1.89 3.17 25.17
C VAL A 104 2.04 2.69 23.73
N VAL A 105 2.37 1.39 23.58
CA VAL A 105 2.41 0.57 22.36
C VAL A 105 3.62 0.84 21.43
N LYS A 106 4.20 -0.25 20.89
CA LYS A 106 5.40 -0.28 20.04
C LYS A 106 5.14 0.44 18.71
N SER A 107 5.28 1.76 18.68
CA SER A 107 5.22 2.50 17.41
C SER A 107 6.53 2.27 16.65
N THR A 108 6.45 1.56 15.53
CA THR A 108 7.55 1.39 14.59
C THR A 108 7.28 2.27 13.37
N ASN A 109 8.32 2.88 12.79
CA ASN A 109 8.17 3.70 11.57
C ASN A 109 7.91 2.83 10.32
N SER A 110 8.04 1.51 10.43
CA SER A 110 7.69 0.56 9.38
C SER A 110 6.86 -0.59 9.95
N ILE A 111 5.95 -1.13 9.14
CA ILE A 111 5.24 -2.37 9.42
C ILE A 111 5.16 -3.24 8.17
N THR A 112 5.38 -4.54 8.34
CA THR A 112 5.12 -5.54 7.30
C THR A 112 3.82 -6.25 7.61
N LEU A 113 2.90 -6.26 6.65
CA LEU A 113 1.59 -6.91 6.75
C LEU A 113 1.55 -8.12 5.83
N ASP A 114 0.95 -9.21 6.30
CA ASP A 114 0.62 -10.37 5.49
C ASP A 114 -0.72 -10.18 4.79
N VAL A 115 -0.88 -10.78 3.61
CA VAL A 115 -2.17 -10.84 2.93
C VAL A 115 -3.18 -11.63 3.76
N GLU A 116 -4.41 -11.12 3.87
CA GLU A 116 -5.51 -11.82 4.50
C GLU A 116 -6.20 -12.74 3.48
N GLY A 117 -6.13 -14.05 3.74
CA GLY A 117 -6.86 -15.06 2.99
C GLY A 117 -6.46 -15.17 1.51
N GLU A 118 -7.41 -15.62 0.70
CA GLU A 118 -7.29 -15.67 -0.76
C GLU A 118 -7.70 -14.33 -1.38
N PRO A 119 -7.03 -13.86 -2.44
CA PRO A 119 -7.42 -12.63 -3.11
C PRO A 119 -8.81 -12.77 -3.75
N TYR A 120 -9.55 -11.67 -3.76
CA TYR A 120 -10.86 -11.63 -4.39
C TYR A 120 -10.70 -11.44 -5.91
N PRO A 121 -11.19 -12.36 -6.75
CA PRO A 121 -11.19 -12.14 -8.19
C PRO A 121 -12.19 -11.03 -8.53
N ILE A 122 -11.71 -10.01 -9.23
CA ILE A 122 -12.53 -8.92 -9.74
C ILE A 122 -12.92 -9.25 -11.17
N VAL A 123 -14.22 -9.38 -11.41
CA VAL A 123 -14.75 -9.54 -12.75
C VAL A 123 -14.94 -8.13 -13.32
N PRO A 124 -14.25 -7.75 -14.40
CA PRO A 124 -14.53 -6.50 -15.08
C PRO A 124 -16.00 -6.49 -15.50
N VAL A 125 -16.78 -5.55 -14.97
CA VAL A 125 -18.16 -5.38 -15.41
C VAL A 125 -18.09 -4.69 -16.78
N ASN A 126 -18.33 -5.48 -17.81
CA ASN A 126 -18.54 -5.00 -19.15
C ASN A 126 -19.87 -4.23 -19.19
N LEU A 127 -19.79 -2.90 -19.01
CA LEU A 127 -20.92 -1.99 -19.18
C LEU A 127 -21.09 -1.73 -20.69
N TRP A 128 -21.81 -2.62 -21.37
CA TRP A 128 -22.33 -2.38 -22.73
C TRP A 128 -23.85 -2.29 -22.66
#